data_AF-A0A925W772-F1
#
_entry.id   AF-A0A925W772-F1
#
_cell.length_a   1.000
_cell.length_b   1.000
_cell.length_c   1.000
_cell.angle_alpha   90.00
_cell.angle_beta   90.00
_cell.angle_gamma   90.00
#
_symmetry.space_group_name_H-M   'P 1'
#
loop_
_entity.id
_entity.type
_entity.pdbx_description
1 polymer ?
#
loop_
_entity_poly.entity_id
_entity_poly.type
_entity_poly.pdbx_seq_one_letter_code
_entity_poly.pdbx_strand_id
1 'polypeptide(L)'
;MTGDPHSGPVPEQAWHADAIARERGRVQIFNATRPDGLDGWTMDLGQYELMRAHILDMIDEHAREDGTIALAEVVDAAQERYATHPLFPGGRTRNYCTFTKVDLEARCEIERVPRKSPQRIRRGPTARTP
;
A
#
# COMPACT_ATOMS: atom_id res chain seq x y z
N MET A 1 -2.30 -10.15 -23.04
CA MET A 1 -2.19 -10.13 -21.57
C MET A 1 -2.37 -8.68 -21.14
N THR A 2 -3.57 -8.30 -20.73
CA THR A 2 -3.82 -6.96 -20.17
C THR A 2 -3.32 -6.99 -18.72
N GLY A 3 -2.37 -6.11 -18.37
CA GLY A 3 -1.84 -6.02 -17.01
C GLY A 3 -2.94 -5.70 -15.99
N ASP A 4 -2.68 -5.97 -14.70
CA ASP A 4 -3.59 -5.56 -13.63
C ASP A 4 -3.67 -4.03 -13.60
N PRO A 5 -4.85 -3.40 -13.78
CA PRO A 5 -4.98 -1.93 -13.79
C PRO A 5 -4.64 -1.29 -12.44
N HIS A 6 -4.52 -2.09 -11.38
CA HIS A 6 -4.08 -1.63 -10.07
C HIS A 6 -2.56 -1.60 -9.90
N SER A 7 -1.79 -2.16 -10.84
CA SER A 7 -0.33 -2.17 -10.77
C SER A 7 0.26 -0.97 -11.52
N GLY A 8 1.26 -0.32 -10.91
CA GLY A 8 1.93 0.87 -11.43
C GLY A 8 2.78 0.64 -12.71
N PRO A 9 3.51 1.68 -13.17
CA PRO A 9 3.75 2.95 -12.46
C PRO A 9 2.73 4.06 -12.76
N VAL A 10 2.64 5.03 -11.85
CA VAL A 10 1.86 6.28 -12.02
C VAL A 10 2.66 7.37 -12.75
N PRO A 11 2.01 8.39 -13.34
CA PRO A 11 2.69 9.46 -14.08
C PRO A 11 3.62 10.32 -13.22
N GLU A 12 4.63 10.96 -13.83
CA GLU A 12 5.63 11.81 -13.14
C GLU A 12 5.00 12.94 -12.31
N GLN A 13 3.89 13.52 -12.78
CA GLN A 13 3.17 14.55 -12.04
C GLN A 13 2.67 14.07 -10.66
N ALA A 14 2.33 12.78 -10.51
CA ALA A 14 1.93 12.21 -9.23
C ALA A 14 3.13 12.13 -8.27
N TRP A 15 4.29 11.72 -8.79
CA TRP A 15 5.55 11.71 -8.04
C TRP A 15 5.97 13.11 -7.58
N HIS A 16 5.81 14.11 -8.45
CA HIS A 16 6.05 15.50 -8.07
C HIS A 16 5.11 15.96 -6.94
N ALA A 17 3.83 15.62 -7.02
CA ALA A 17 2.86 15.93 -5.97
C ALA A 17 3.19 15.22 -4.64
N ASP A 18 3.68 13.98 -4.68
CA ASP A 18 4.14 13.25 -3.49
C ASP A 18 5.36 13.92 -2.86
N ALA A 19 6.34 14.34 -3.65
CA ALA A 19 7.52 15.05 -3.16
C ALA A 19 7.11 16.31 -2.38
N ILE A 20 6.20 17.11 -2.93
CA ILE A 20 5.66 18.31 -2.25
C ILE A 20 4.89 17.94 -0.97
N ALA A 21 4.14 16.84 -0.96
CA ALA A 21 3.43 16.40 0.23
C ALA A 21 4.39 15.96 1.34
N ARG A 22 5.49 15.27 0.98
CA ARG A 22 6.52 14.79 1.92
C ARG A 22 7.26 15.92 2.61
N GLU A 23 7.51 17.03 1.93
CA GLU A 23 8.02 18.26 2.56
C GLU A 23 7.12 18.79 3.69
N ARG A 24 5.85 18.41 3.69
CA ARG A 24 4.84 18.79 4.70
C ARG A 24 4.53 17.68 5.69
N GLY A 25 5.34 16.62 5.73
CA GLY A 25 5.12 15.47 6.61
C GLY A 25 3.94 14.60 6.20
N ARG A 26 3.59 14.57 4.91
CA ARG A 26 2.48 13.78 4.36
C ARG A 26 2.90 12.97 3.14
N VAL A 27 2.08 12.01 2.73
CA VAL A 27 2.30 11.20 1.54
C VAL A 27 1.09 11.34 0.63
N GLN A 28 1.30 11.60 -0.66
CA GLN A 28 0.23 11.47 -1.66
C GLN A 28 -0.05 9.99 -1.86
N ILE A 29 -1.31 9.61 -1.70
CA ILE A 29 -1.73 8.23 -1.94
C ILE A 29 -1.93 8.05 -3.44
N PHE A 30 -1.11 7.17 -4.02
CA PHE A 30 -1.22 6.82 -5.43
C PHE A 30 -2.31 5.78 -5.66
N ASN A 31 -2.91 5.84 -6.86
CA ASN A 31 -3.86 4.85 -7.33
C ASN A 31 -3.73 4.71 -8.85
N ALA A 32 -3.12 3.61 -9.30
CA ALA A 32 -2.82 3.35 -10.71
C ALA A 32 -4.07 3.27 -11.61
N THR A 33 -5.26 3.09 -11.03
CA THR A 33 -6.53 3.08 -11.78
C THR A 33 -7.03 4.48 -12.13
N ARG A 34 -6.41 5.53 -11.59
CA ARG A 34 -6.79 6.94 -11.81
C ARG A 34 -5.98 7.54 -12.96
N PRO A 35 -6.57 8.36 -13.84
CA PRO A 35 -5.87 8.94 -14.98
C PRO A 35 -4.63 9.77 -14.61
N ASP A 36 -4.66 10.45 -13.46
CA ASP A 36 -3.57 11.24 -12.92
C ASP A 36 -2.68 10.48 -11.94
N GLY A 37 -3.01 9.21 -11.65
CA GLY A 37 -2.30 8.36 -10.70
C GLY A 37 -2.53 8.71 -9.22
N LEU A 38 -3.42 9.64 -8.90
CA LEU A 38 -3.65 10.13 -7.53
C LEU A 38 -5.00 9.65 -7.00
N ASP A 39 -5.06 9.26 -5.73
CA ASP A 39 -6.31 8.89 -5.05
C ASP A 39 -7.12 10.14 -4.59
N GLY A 40 -6.50 11.33 -4.64
CA GLY A 40 -7.13 12.62 -4.36
C GLY A 40 -6.97 13.14 -2.92
N TRP A 41 -6.16 12.48 -2.09
CA TRP A 41 -5.92 12.88 -0.71
C TRP A 41 -4.55 12.40 -0.19
N THR A 42 -4.13 12.92 0.97
CA THR A 42 -2.82 12.62 1.59
C THR A 42 -2.93 11.97 2.97
N MET A 43 -2.05 11.03 3.26
CA MET A 43 -1.89 10.43 4.60
C MET A 43 -0.79 11.15 5.40
N ASP A 44 -0.84 11.13 6.73
CA ASP A 44 0.29 11.53 7.57
C ASP A 44 1.48 10.60 7.31
N LEU A 45 2.70 11.14 7.30
CA LEU A 45 3.90 10.36 6.97
C LEU A 45 4.17 9.25 8.00
N GLY A 46 3.99 9.52 9.29
CA GLY A 46 4.20 8.52 10.33
C GLY A 46 3.18 7.37 10.23
N GLN A 47 1.91 7.71 9.97
CA GLN A 47 0.86 6.73 9.72
C GLN A 47 1.17 5.86 8.50
N TYR A 48 1.62 6.48 7.41
CA TYR A 48 1.95 5.81 6.17
C TYR A 48 3.14 4.86 6.34
N GLU A 49 4.27 5.33 6.87
CA GLU A 49 5.47 4.50 6.99
C GLU A 49 5.25 3.32 7.94
N LEU A 50 4.51 3.51 9.03
CA LEU A 50 4.14 2.41 9.93
C LEU A 50 3.27 1.37 9.21
N MET A 51 2.25 1.81 8.47
CA MET A 51 1.37 0.88 7.75
C MET A 51 2.08 0.21 6.56
N ARG A 52 2.98 0.93 5.88
CA ARG A 52 3.81 0.40 4.80
C ARG A 52 4.70 -0.70 5.35
N ALA A 53 5.48 -0.42 6.40
CA ALA A 53 6.31 -1.43 7.06
C ALA A 53 5.48 -2.64 7.46
N HIS A 54 4.34 -2.45 8.14
CA HIS A 54 3.45 -3.55 8.51
C HIS A 54 3.03 -4.43 7.34
N ILE A 55 2.57 -3.85 6.23
CA ILE A 55 2.14 -4.63 5.05
C ILE A 55 3.31 -5.44 4.47
N LEU A 56 4.47 -4.79 4.36
CA LEU A 56 5.67 -5.37 3.77
C LEU A 56 6.24 -6.51 4.64
N ASP A 57 6.32 -6.30 5.95
CA ASP A 57 6.77 -7.29 6.94
C ASP A 57 5.80 -8.48 6.97
N MET A 58 4.49 -8.24 6.94
CA MET A 58 3.49 -9.31 6.88
C MET A 58 3.65 -10.19 5.63
N ILE A 59 4.04 -9.62 4.49
CA ILE A 59 4.32 -10.41 3.28
C ILE A 59 5.60 -11.24 3.50
N ASP A 60 6.66 -10.65 4.02
CA ASP A 60 7.96 -11.32 4.15
C ASP A 60 7.95 -12.44 5.19
N GLU A 61 7.24 -12.24 6.31
CA GLU A 61 7.26 -13.14 7.45
C GLU A 61 6.14 -14.19 7.40
N HIS A 62 5.03 -13.88 6.73
CA HIS A 62 3.81 -14.68 6.80
C HIS A 62 3.20 -15.06 5.44
N ALA A 63 3.87 -14.76 4.32
CA ALA A 63 3.46 -15.31 3.04
C ALA A 63 3.48 -16.85 3.07
N ARG A 64 2.55 -17.45 2.32
CA ARG A 64 2.53 -18.89 2.08
C ARG A 64 3.69 -19.31 1.19
N GLU A 65 3.86 -20.62 1.00
CA GLU A 65 4.89 -21.18 0.11
C GLU A 65 4.86 -20.62 -1.32
N ASP A 66 3.70 -20.15 -1.78
CA ASP A 66 3.52 -19.51 -3.09
C ASP A 66 3.91 -18.01 -3.12
N GLY A 67 4.44 -17.49 -2.01
CA GLY A 67 4.85 -16.09 -1.84
C GLY A 67 3.68 -15.12 -1.66
N THR A 68 2.46 -15.61 -1.38
CA THR A 68 1.27 -14.77 -1.24
C THR A 68 0.69 -14.77 0.18
N ILE A 69 0.13 -13.64 0.59
CA ILE A 69 -0.67 -13.51 1.81
C ILE A 69 -2.07 -13.00 1.47
N ALA A 70 -3.08 -13.39 2.26
CA ALA A 70 -4.41 -12.83 2.11
C ALA A 70 -4.46 -11.41 2.70
N LEU A 71 -5.04 -10.46 1.97
CA LEU A 71 -5.16 -9.08 2.43
C LEU A 71 -5.94 -8.98 3.76
N ALA A 72 -6.92 -9.86 3.97
CA ALA A 72 -7.67 -9.90 5.22
C ALA A 72 -6.77 -10.20 6.42
N GLU A 73 -5.83 -11.14 6.30
CA GLU A 73 -4.86 -11.49 7.35
C GLU A 73 -3.99 -10.28 7.72
N VAL A 74 -3.57 -9.48 6.74
CA VAL A 74 -2.79 -8.24 6.95
C VAL A 74 -3.61 -7.17 7.67
N VAL A 75 -4.88 -6.98 7.28
CA VAL A 75 -5.79 -6.01 7.89
C VAL A 75 -6.10 -6.38 9.34
N ASP A 76 -6.40 -7.65 9.60
CA ASP A 76 -6.73 -8.14 10.93
C ASP A 76 -5.53 -7.98 11.87
N ALA A 77 -4.33 -8.36 11.42
CA ALA A 77 -3.09 -8.15 12.18
C ALA A 77 -2.80 -6.67 12.45
N ALA A 78 -3.07 -5.77 11.48
CA ALA A 78 -2.92 -4.33 11.70
C ALA A 78 -3.89 -3.82 12.77
N GLN A 79 -5.14 -4.30 12.74
CA GLN A 79 -6.18 -3.94 13.69
C GLN A 79 -5.83 -4.43 15.10
N GLU A 80 -5.36 -5.65 15.25
CA GLU A 80 -4.88 -6.18 16.53
C GLU A 80 -3.71 -5.37 17.08
N ARG A 81 -2.70 -5.12 16.25
CA ARG A 81 -1.45 -4.47 16.67
C ARG A 81 -1.58 -2.98 16.96
N TYR A 82 -2.41 -2.27 16.21
CA TYR A 82 -2.41 -0.80 16.21
C TYR A 82 -3.73 -0.15 16.65
N ALA A 83 -4.73 -0.90 17.12
CA ALA A 83 -6.00 -0.34 17.61
C ALA A 83 -5.84 0.76 18.68
N THR A 84 -4.80 0.67 19.50
CA THR A 84 -4.52 1.61 20.59
C THR A 84 -3.32 2.51 20.30
N HIS A 85 -2.73 2.40 19.11
CA HIS A 85 -1.52 3.13 18.77
C HIS A 85 -1.82 4.64 18.62
N PRO A 86 -0.99 5.54 19.18
CA PRO A 86 -1.24 6.99 19.14
C PRO A 86 -1.40 7.57 17.73
N LEU A 87 -0.75 6.99 16.73
CA LEU A 87 -0.88 7.41 15.33
C LEU A 87 -2.25 7.11 14.72
N PHE A 88 -3.07 6.25 15.31
CA PHE A 88 -4.39 5.91 14.79
C PHE A 88 -5.49 6.28 15.80
N PRO A 89 -5.76 7.57 15.99
CA PRO A 89 -6.82 8.01 16.90
C PRO A 89 -8.16 7.41 16.46
N GLY A 90 -8.86 6.76 17.40
CA GLY A 90 -10.09 6.02 17.14
C GLY A 90 -9.88 4.56 16.69
N GLY A 91 -8.63 4.11 16.57
CA GLY A 91 -8.27 2.70 16.49
C GLY A 91 -8.70 1.96 15.22
N ARG A 92 -9.15 2.66 14.18
CA ARG A 92 -9.63 2.03 12.94
C ARG A 92 -8.52 1.97 11.90
N THR A 93 -7.87 0.83 11.74
CA THR A 93 -6.67 0.66 10.88
C THR A 93 -7.00 0.21 9.46
N ARG A 94 -8.19 -0.35 9.23
CA ARG A 94 -8.61 -0.92 7.95
C ARG A 94 -8.41 0.01 6.76
N ASN A 95 -8.84 1.27 6.87
CA ASN A 95 -8.71 2.23 5.78
C ASN A 95 -7.24 2.58 5.51
N TYR A 96 -6.44 2.78 6.57
CA TYR A 96 -5.01 3.00 6.43
C TYR A 96 -4.34 1.84 5.68
N CYS A 97 -4.65 0.60 6.04
CA CYS A 97 -4.13 -0.57 5.34
C CYS A 97 -4.60 -0.63 3.88
N THR A 98 -5.88 -0.33 3.61
CA THR A 98 -6.45 -0.38 2.26
C THR A 98 -5.79 0.65 1.35
N PHE A 99 -5.66 1.88 1.82
CA PHE A 99 -5.07 2.97 1.04
C PHE A 99 -3.57 2.81 0.85
N THR A 100 -2.85 2.41 1.91
CA THR A 100 -1.41 2.11 1.81
C THR A 100 -1.17 0.98 0.82
N LYS A 101 -1.98 -0.09 0.85
CA LYS A 101 -1.91 -1.18 -0.12
C LYS A 101 -2.08 -0.67 -1.56
N VAL A 102 -3.10 0.16 -1.83
CA VAL A 102 -3.33 0.70 -3.19
C VAL A 102 -2.14 1.55 -3.66
N ASP A 103 -1.58 2.35 -2.76
CA ASP A 103 -0.38 3.13 -3.03
C ASP A 103 0.84 2.23 -3.30
N LEU A 104 1.07 1.18 -2.51
CA LEU A 104 2.16 0.23 -2.73
C LEU A 104 2.04 -0.53 -4.06
N GLU A 105 0.83 -0.84 -4.52
CA GLU A 105 0.61 -1.41 -5.86
C GLU A 105 0.98 -0.42 -6.96
N ALA A 106 0.62 0.85 -6.78
CA ALA A 106 0.94 1.93 -7.72
C ALA A 106 2.44 2.30 -7.73
N ARG A 107 3.14 2.09 -6.61
CA ARG A 107 4.60 2.19 -6.48
C ARG A 107 5.35 0.92 -6.87
N CYS A 108 4.63 -0.14 -7.27
CA CYS A 108 5.18 -1.44 -7.64
C CYS A 108 5.96 -2.15 -6.50
N GLU A 109 5.71 -1.80 -5.24
CA GLU A 109 6.33 -2.46 -4.09
C GLU A 109 5.65 -3.78 -3.73
N ILE A 110 4.36 -3.88 -4.05
CA ILE A 110 3.56 -5.10 -3.96
C ILE A 110 2.79 -5.31 -5.25
N GLU A 111 2.35 -6.54 -5.48
CA GLU A 111 1.44 -6.89 -6.55
C GLU A 111 0.18 -7.53 -5.99
N ARG A 112 -0.95 -7.18 -6.61
CA ARG A 112 -2.21 -7.89 -6.45
C ARG A 112 -2.17 -9.22 -7.18
N VAL A 113 -2.65 -10.29 -6.55
CA VAL A 113 -2.91 -11.54 -7.27
C VAL A 113 -4.31 -11.47 -7.91
N PRO A 114 -4.43 -11.48 -9.25
CA PRO A 114 -5.71 -11.32 -9.92
C PRO A 114 -6.62 -12.54 -9.71
N ARG A 115 -7.94 -12.29 -9.70
CA ARG A 115 -8.99 -13.34 -9.67
C ARG A 115 -8.91 -14.29 -8.47
N LYS A 116 -8.46 -13.82 -7.31
CA LYS A 116 -8.45 -14.58 -6.04
C LYS A 116 -9.47 -14.01 -5.06
N SER A 117 -10.23 -14.91 -4.42
CA SER A 117 -11.11 -14.61 -3.28
C SER A 117 -10.76 -15.58 -2.14
N PRO A 118 -10.38 -15.08 -0.95
CA PRO A 118 -10.15 -13.67 -0.62
C PRO A 118 -8.99 -13.07 -1.44
N GLN A 119 -8.96 -11.73 -1.52
CA GLN A 119 -7.90 -11.02 -2.23
C GLN A 119 -6.53 -11.35 -1.66
N ARG A 120 -5.56 -11.62 -2.53
CA ARG A 120 -4.16 -11.91 -2.17
C ARG A 120 -3.20 -10.86 -2.72
N ILE A 121 -2.09 -10.67 -2.03
CA ILE A 121 -0.99 -9.78 -2.42
C ILE A 121 0.35 -10.52 -2.23
N ARG A 122 1.39 -10.03 -2.90
CA ARG A 122 2.77 -10.51 -2.80
C ARG A 122 3.74 -9.35 -3.00
N ARG A 123 5.04 -9.58 -2.75
CA ARG A 123 6.09 -8.60 -3.11
C ARG A 123 6.04 -8.28 -4.59
N GLY A 124 6.22 -7.01 -4.91
CA GLY A 124 6.41 -6.55 -6.28
C GLY A 124 7.75 -7.04 -6.83
N PRO A 125 7.95 -6.95 -8.15
CA PRO A 125 9.23 -7.25 -8.75
C PRO A 125 10.24 -6.32 -8.09
N THR A 126 11.30 -6.89 -7.50
CA THR A 126 12.38 -6.13 -6.85
C THR A 126 12.75 -4.98 -7.77
N ALA A 127 12.74 -3.75 -7.25
CA ALA A 127 13.10 -2.57 -8.02
C ALA A 127 14.36 -2.91 -8.82
N ARG A 128 14.24 -2.95 -10.15
CA ARG A 128 15.42 -2.83 -11.00
C ARG A 128 15.91 -1.43 -10.71
N THR A 129 16.86 -1.31 -9.80
CA THR A 129 17.71 -0.14 -9.71
C THR A 129 18.15 0.17 -11.14
N PRO A 130 17.91 1.37 -11.68
CA PRO A 130 18.56 1.77 -12.92
C PRO A 130 20.09 1.69 -12.79
#